data_AF-F3GEB0-F1
#
_entry.id   AF-F3GEB0-F1
#
_cell.length_a   1.000
_cell.length_b   1.000
_cell.length_c   1.000
_cell.angle_alpha   90.00
_cell.angle_beta   90.00
_cell.angle_gamma   90.00
#
_symmetry.space_group_name_H-M   'P 1'
#
loop_
_entity.id
_entity.type
_entity.pdbx_description
1 polymer ?
#
loop_
_entity_poly.entity_id
_entity_poly.type
_entity_poly.pdbx_seq_one_letter_code
_entity_poly.pdbx_strand_id
1 'polypeptide(L)'
;MYVAVRGGEQAIDNAHRLLASRRRGDTGIAELDVEQIRQQLPLAVARVMSEGSLYDPQLAALAIKQSAGDLIEAIFLLRAYRTTLTRFCVSVPIDTSNMQLSRRLSATFKDLPGGQLLGPTFDYTHRLLDFTLLAEGEHPGPDVNPHATLEPCPRVLGLLAKEGLMKPEVDDGERVADITREPLEYPSSRAQRLQALARGDEGFLLALGYSTQRGYGRNHPFAGGI
;
A
#
# COMPACT_ATOMS: atom_id res chain seq x y z
N MET A 1 -45.13 31.92 14.94
CA MET A 1 -44.20 32.52 13.96
C MET A 1 -42.83 31.88 14.20
N TYR A 2 -42.24 31.22 13.20
CA TYR A 2 -40.89 30.68 13.32
C TYR A 2 -39.90 31.70 12.76
N VAL A 3 -38.79 31.92 13.47
CA VAL A 3 -37.71 32.83 13.07
C VAL A 3 -36.46 31.99 12.85
N ALA A 4 -35.75 32.21 11.75
CA ALA A 4 -34.50 31.52 11.47
C ALA A 4 -33.43 31.93 12.49
N VAL A 5 -32.80 30.95 13.13
CA VAL A 5 -31.67 31.14 14.05
C VAL A 5 -30.42 30.49 13.48
N ARG A 6 -29.25 31.07 13.77
CA ARG A 6 -27.96 30.45 13.42
C ARG A 6 -27.60 29.41 14.49
N GLY A 7 -27.29 28.19 14.06
CA GLY A 7 -26.81 27.12 14.95
C GLY A 7 -25.86 26.11 14.30
N GLY A 8 -25.58 26.26 13.00
CA GLY A 8 -24.78 25.28 12.24
C GLY A 8 -23.34 25.17 12.71
N GLU A 9 -22.66 26.30 12.93
CA GLU A 9 -21.26 26.32 13.40
C GLU A 9 -21.11 25.64 14.76
N GLN A 10 -21.95 26.03 15.73
CA GLN A 10 -21.94 25.41 17.06
C GLN A 10 -22.26 23.91 17.01
N ALA A 11 -23.16 23.48 16.12
CA ALA A 11 -23.46 22.07 15.92
C ALA A 11 -22.26 21.30 15.34
N ILE A 12 -21.56 21.88 14.36
CA ILE A 12 -20.34 21.31 13.76
C ILE A 12 -19.23 21.18 14.81
N ASP A 13 -18.97 22.21 15.61
CA ASP A 13 -17.95 22.17 16.65
C ASP A 13 -18.25 21.11 17.72
N ASN A 14 -19.52 21.00 18.12
CA ASN A 14 -19.97 19.96 19.04
C ASN A 14 -19.79 18.56 18.42
N ALA A 15 -20.10 18.39 17.13
CA ALA A 15 -19.90 17.13 16.42
C ALA A 15 -18.41 16.74 16.35
N HIS A 16 -17.51 17.68 16.06
CA HIS A 16 -16.07 17.44 16.07
C HIS A 16 -15.55 17.05 17.46
N ARG A 17 -16.00 17.74 18.51
CA ARG A 17 -15.65 17.38 19.90
C ARG A 17 -16.18 16.00 20.28
N LEU A 18 -17.39 15.65 19.85
CA LEU A 18 -17.96 14.33 20.06
C LEU A 18 -17.16 13.25 19.34
N LEU A 19 -16.75 13.48 18.08
CA LEU A 19 -15.90 12.56 17.33
C LEU A 19 -14.53 12.39 18.01
N ALA A 20 -13.91 13.48 18.48
CA ALA A 20 -12.64 13.42 19.19
C ALA A 20 -12.74 12.62 20.49
N SER A 21 -13.82 12.80 21.25
CA SER A 21 -14.11 12.01 22.45
C SER A 21 -14.34 10.53 22.11
N ARG A 22 -15.12 10.24 21.06
CA ARG A 22 -15.36 8.87 20.59
C ARG A 22 -14.08 8.18 20.12
N ARG A 23 -13.21 8.89 19.39
CA ARG A 23 -11.89 8.41 18.98
C ARG A 23 -10.99 8.13 20.18
N ARG A 24 -11.01 8.98 21.22
CA ARG A 24 -10.22 8.77 22.44
C ARG A 24 -10.69 7.53 23.21
N GLY A 25 -12.00 7.27 23.25
CA GLY A 25 -12.56 6.13 23.97
C GLY A 25 -12.39 6.24 25.49
N ASP A 26 -12.33 5.10 26.18
CA ASP A 26 -12.16 5.02 27.64
C ASP A 26 -10.77 5.54 28.06
N THR A 27 -10.75 6.51 28.97
CA THR A 27 -9.50 7.10 29.48
C THR A 27 -8.79 6.24 30.51
N GLY A 28 -9.43 5.17 31.01
CA GLY A 28 -8.76 4.12 31.77
C GLY A 28 -7.82 3.27 30.92
N ILE A 29 -7.98 3.27 29.60
CA ILE A 29 -7.09 2.62 28.64
C ILE A 29 -6.04 3.64 28.17
N ALA A 30 -4.79 3.20 28.08
CA ALA A 30 -3.70 4.00 27.53
C ALA A 30 -4.05 4.53 26.13
N GLU A 31 -3.68 5.77 25.85
CA GLU A 31 -3.93 6.35 24.53
C GLU A 31 -3.07 5.64 23.48
N LEU A 32 -3.68 5.28 22.34
CA LEU A 32 -2.99 4.68 21.21
C LEU A 32 -1.90 5.63 20.66
N ASP A 33 -0.66 5.17 20.63
CA ASP A 33 0.47 5.92 20.10
C ASP A 33 0.55 5.77 18.57
N VAL A 34 1.03 6.82 17.90
CA VAL A 34 1.35 6.80 16.47
C VAL A 34 2.42 5.76 16.19
N GLU A 35 3.43 5.63 17.06
CA GLU A 35 4.50 4.64 16.90
C GLU A 35 3.97 3.20 16.99
N GLN A 36 2.98 2.93 17.86
CA GLN A 36 2.32 1.63 17.94
C GLN A 36 1.63 1.28 16.63
N ILE A 37 0.85 2.21 16.05
CA ILE A 37 0.20 2.00 14.74
C ILE A 37 1.25 1.76 13.66
N ARG A 38 2.30 2.58 13.63
CA ARG A 38 3.36 2.50 12.61
C ARG A 38 4.05 1.14 12.60
N GLN A 39 4.31 0.57 13.77
CA GLN A 39 5.05 -0.68 13.94
C GLN A 39 4.17 -1.93 13.88
N GLN A 40 2.95 -1.86 14.44
CA GLN A 40 2.11 -3.03 14.68
C GLN A 40 0.99 -3.19 13.66
N LEU A 41 0.67 -2.14 12.88
CA LEU A 41 -0.32 -2.18 11.79
C LEU A 41 0.32 -1.88 10.41
N PRO A 42 1.45 -2.51 10.04
CA PRO A 42 2.23 -2.12 8.87
C PRO A 42 1.47 -2.26 7.55
N LEU A 43 0.53 -3.21 7.45
CA LEU A 43 -0.29 -3.39 6.24
C LEU A 43 -1.29 -2.25 6.02
N ALA A 44 -1.91 -1.76 7.10
CA ALA A 44 -2.79 -0.59 7.03
C ALA A 44 -2.01 0.67 6.64
N VAL A 45 -0.83 0.86 7.26
CA VAL A 45 0.10 1.95 6.94
C VAL A 45 0.52 1.90 5.47
N ALA A 46 0.87 0.71 4.95
CA ALA A 46 1.23 0.52 3.54
C ALA A 46 0.09 0.91 2.59
N ARG A 47 -1.14 0.48 2.86
CA ARG A 47 -2.31 0.86 2.06
C ARG A 47 -2.53 2.38 2.04
N VAL A 48 -2.48 3.01 3.21
CA VAL A 48 -2.65 4.47 3.35
C VAL A 48 -1.55 5.23 2.60
N MET A 49 -0.29 4.80 2.67
CA MET A 49 0.81 5.42 1.91
C MET A 49 0.60 5.31 0.40
N SER A 50 0.22 4.12 -0.09
CA SER A 50 0.02 3.85 -1.51
C SER A 50 -1.12 4.69 -2.09
N GLU A 51 -2.33 4.55 -1.55
CA GLU A 51 -3.52 5.25 -2.05
C GLU A 51 -3.51 6.76 -1.71
N GLY A 52 -2.84 7.14 -0.61
CA GLY A 52 -2.57 8.54 -0.24
C GLY A 52 -1.49 9.21 -1.10
N SER A 53 -0.70 8.42 -1.84
CA SER A 53 0.37 8.89 -2.73
C SER A 53 1.49 9.68 -2.03
N LEU A 54 1.78 9.32 -0.78
CA LEU A 54 2.85 9.92 0.01
C LEU A 54 3.52 8.82 0.84
N TYR A 55 4.79 8.56 0.53
CA TYR A 55 5.58 7.59 1.28
C TYR A 55 6.14 8.27 2.54
N ASP A 56 5.40 8.13 3.64
CA ASP A 56 5.83 8.50 4.99
C ASP A 56 5.06 7.63 6.01
N PRO A 57 5.70 6.61 6.61
CA PRO A 57 5.03 5.71 7.53
C PRO A 57 4.46 6.39 8.78
N GLN A 58 5.13 7.43 9.28
CA GLN A 58 4.70 8.15 10.49
C GLN A 58 3.46 9.00 10.20
N LEU A 59 3.44 9.71 9.07
CA LEU A 59 2.27 10.49 8.64
C LEU A 59 1.07 9.60 8.30
N ALA A 60 1.30 8.44 7.65
CA ALA A 60 0.24 7.47 7.42
C ALA A 60 -0.33 6.91 8.74
N ALA A 61 0.53 6.57 9.70
CA ALA A 61 0.10 6.14 11.03
C ALA A 61 -0.66 7.25 11.79
N LEU A 62 -0.23 8.51 11.67
CA LEU A 62 -0.95 9.66 12.21
C LEU A 62 -2.34 9.82 11.58
N ALA A 63 -2.45 9.68 10.25
CA ALA A 63 -3.72 9.75 9.55
C ALA A 63 -4.69 8.65 10.01
N ILE A 64 -4.19 7.42 10.20
CA ILE A 64 -4.95 6.28 10.75
C ILE A 64 -5.42 6.59 12.18
N LYS A 65 -4.53 7.13 13.03
CA LYS A 65 -4.90 7.54 14.39
C LYS A 65 -6.01 8.59 14.33
N GLN A 66 -5.85 9.63 13.51
CA GLN A 66 -6.77 10.76 13.39
C GLN A 66 -8.16 10.33 12.92
N SER A 67 -8.23 9.38 11.98
CA SER A 67 -9.47 8.84 11.43
C SER A 67 -10.11 7.72 12.26
N ALA A 68 -9.59 7.44 13.46
CA ALA A 68 -10.05 6.34 14.31
C ALA A 68 -10.03 4.97 13.61
N GLY A 69 -9.05 4.75 12.72
CA GLY A 69 -8.90 3.51 11.97
C GLY A 69 -9.66 3.44 10.64
N ASP A 70 -10.46 4.45 10.28
CA ASP A 70 -11.07 4.52 8.95
C ASP A 70 -9.98 4.79 7.90
N LEU A 71 -9.68 3.79 7.07
CA LEU A 71 -8.61 3.89 6.08
C LEU A 71 -8.96 4.81 4.92
N ILE A 72 -10.24 4.92 4.54
CA ILE A 72 -10.66 5.81 3.44
C ILE A 72 -10.43 7.26 3.86
N GLU A 73 -10.83 7.60 5.08
CA GLU A 73 -10.58 8.93 5.65
C GLU A 73 -9.08 9.17 5.86
N ALA A 74 -8.32 8.18 6.34
CA ALA A 74 -6.87 8.30 6.50
C ALA A 74 -6.15 8.57 5.16
N ILE A 75 -6.56 7.87 4.09
CA ILE A 75 -6.06 8.08 2.73
C ILE A 75 -6.37 9.51 2.27
N PHE A 76 -7.60 9.98 2.52
CA PHE A 76 -8.01 11.33 2.16
C PHE A 76 -7.21 12.41 2.92
N LEU A 77 -7.02 12.24 4.23
CA LEU A 77 -6.19 13.11 5.06
C LEU A 77 -4.75 13.20 4.53
N LEU A 78 -4.12 12.06 4.24
CA LEU A 78 -2.75 12.02 3.74
C LEU A 78 -2.64 12.65 2.34
N ARG A 79 -3.61 12.37 1.47
CA ARG A 79 -3.71 12.97 0.12
C ARG A 79 -3.90 14.49 0.19
N ALA A 80 -4.73 14.97 1.11
CA ALA A 80 -4.95 16.39 1.35
C ALA A 80 -3.66 17.04 1.87
N TYR A 81 -2.99 16.43 2.85
CA TYR A 81 -1.72 16.93 3.39
C TYR A 81 -0.63 17.04 2.30
N ARG A 82 -0.55 16.06 1.38
CA ARG A 82 0.38 16.14 0.24
C ARG A 82 0.22 17.44 -0.57
N THR A 83 -0.98 18.01 -0.67
CA THR A 83 -1.21 19.26 -1.42
C THR A 83 -0.60 20.49 -0.76
N THR A 84 -0.30 20.42 0.54
CA THR A 84 0.33 21.52 1.29
C THR A 84 1.86 21.48 1.20
N LEU A 85 2.43 20.41 0.62
CA LEU A 85 3.88 20.20 0.56
C LEU A 85 4.48 20.79 -0.72
N THR A 86 5.67 21.38 -0.59
CA THR A 86 6.46 21.81 -1.75
C THR A 86 7.14 20.60 -2.40
N ARG A 87 7.05 20.51 -3.74
CA ARG A 87 7.81 19.51 -4.50
C ARG A 87 9.22 20.03 -4.77
N PHE A 88 10.19 19.57 -3.99
CA PHE A 88 11.59 20.01 -4.10
C PHE A 88 12.30 19.45 -5.34
N CYS A 89 12.08 18.17 -5.66
CA CYS A 89 12.76 17.49 -6.74
C CYS A 89 11.95 16.30 -7.28
N VAL A 90 12.50 15.64 -8.29
CA VAL A 90 12.05 14.34 -8.80
C VAL A 90 13.21 13.36 -8.60
N SER A 91 12.91 12.11 -8.23
CA SER A 91 13.94 11.08 -8.10
C SER A 91 14.45 10.62 -9.47
N VAL A 92 15.57 9.92 -9.48
CA VAL A 92 15.90 9.03 -10.60
C VAL A 92 14.91 7.84 -10.64
N PRO A 93 14.76 7.15 -11.79
CA PRO A 93 13.99 5.92 -11.86
C PRO A 93 14.49 4.86 -10.88
N ILE A 94 13.57 4.11 -10.28
CA ILE A 94 13.91 3.05 -9.31
C ILE A 94 14.49 1.85 -10.06
N ASP A 95 15.69 1.42 -9.66
CA ASP A 95 16.27 0.15 -10.09
C ASP A 95 15.88 -1.00 -9.14
N THR A 96 14.92 -1.80 -9.56
CA THR A 96 14.44 -2.97 -8.80
C THR A 96 15.35 -4.19 -8.92
N SER A 97 16.38 -4.16 -9.77
CA SER A 97 17.31 -5.30 -9.93
C SER A 97 18.25 -5.48 -8.74
N ASN A 98 18.50 -4.40 -8.00
CA ASN A 98 19.35 -4.36 -6.81
C ASN A 98 18.54 -4.23 -5.51
N MET A 99 17.27 -4.64 -5.54
CA MET A 99 16.39 -4.59 -4.36
C MET A 99 16.93 -5.50 -3.24
N GLN A 100 16.98 -4.98 -2.02
CA GLN A 100 17.15 -5.81 -0.83
C GLN A 100 15.87 -6.59 -0.57
N LEU A 101 15.90 -7.90 -0.85
CA LEU A 101 14.70 -8.71 -0.86
C LEU A 101 14.26 -9.09 0.57
N SER A 102 13.03 -8.74 0.92
CA SER A 102 12.33 -9.32 2.07
C SER A 102 11.49 -10.54 1.67
N ARG A 103 11.09 -10.60 0.40
CA ARG A 103 10.27 -11.65 -0.22
C ARG A 103 10.54 -11.68 -1.72
N ARG A 104 10.46 -12.88 -2.32
CA ARG A 104 10.55 -13.11 -3.76
C ARG A 104 9.88 -14.42 -4.13
N LEU A 105 8.83 -14.36 -4.94
CA LEU A 105 8.17 -15.57 -5.43
C LEU A 105 7.84 -15.52 -6.92
N SER A 106 7.74 -16.71 -7.53
CA SER A 106 7.20 -16.88 -8.87
C SER A 106 6.35 -18.15 -8.95
N ALA A 107 5.20 -18.04 -9.61
CA ALA A 107 4.31 -19.17 -9.87
C ALA A 107 4.59 -19.84 -11.23
N THR A 108 5.50 -19.29 -12.05
CA THR A 108 5.77 -19.81 -13.41
C THR A 108 6.85 -20.89 -13.43
N PHE A 109 7.66 -20.98 -12.38
CA PHE A 109 8.68 -22.01 -12.21
C PHE A 109 8.61 -22.59 -10.80
N LYS A 110 8.94 -23.87 -10.68
CA LYS A 110 9.09 -24.51 -9.37
C LYS A 110 10.26 -23.87 -8.60
N ASP A 111 11.44 -23.85 -9.23
CA ASP A 111 12.67 -23.32 -8.67
C ASP A 111 13.23 -22.21 -9.58
N LEU A 112 13.93 -21.25 -8.99
CA LEU A 112 14.53 -20.10 -9.66
C LEU A 112 15.97 -19.90 -9.20
N PRO A 113 16.85 -19.30 -10.02
CA PRO A 113 18.12 -18.77 -9.51
C PRO A 113 17.85 -17.81 -8.34
N GLY A 114 18.58 -18.00 -7.24
CA GLY A 114 18.35 -17.30 -5.96
C GLY A 114 17.18 -17.81 -5.12
N GLY A 115 16.47 -18.84 -5.58
CA GLY A 115 15.42 -19.54 -4.82
C GLY A 115 14.09 -18.79 -4.67
N GLN A 116 13.12 -19.47 -4.05
CA GLN A 116 11.83 -18.91 -3.67
C GLN A 116 11.94 -18.42 -2.21
N LEU A 117 11.78 -17.12 -1.97
CA LEU A 117 11.87 -16.51 -0.64
C LEU A 117 10.48 -16.11 -0.18
N LEU A 118 9.89 -16.89 0.75
CA LEU A 118 8.55 -16.59 1.28
C LEU A 118 8.52 -15.27 2.06
N GLY A 119 9.53 -14.99 2.88
CA GLY A 119 9.52 -13.82 3.76
C GLY A 119 8.34 -13.79 4.74
N PRO A 120 8.09 -12.65 5.40
CA PRO A 120 6.92 -12.46 6.26
C PRO A 120 5.63 -12.50 5.43
N THR A 121 4.72 -13.44 5.71
CA THR A 121 3.48 -13.61 4.95
C THR A 121 2.36 -14.27 5.75
N PHE A 122 1.12 -13.97 5.37
CA PHE A 122 -0.07 -14.69 5.81
C PHE A 122 -0.41 -15.89 4.91
N ASP A 123 0.32 -16.10 3.82
CA ASP A 123 0.15 -17.29 3.00
C ASP A 123 0.36 -18.56 3.84
N TYR A 124 -0.37 -19.62 3.51
CA TYR A 124 -0.31 -20.92 4.20
C TYR A 124 -0.75 -20.94 5.68
N THR A 125 -1.13 -19.81 6.27
CA THR A 125 -1.68 -19.78 7.64
C THR A 125 -3.09 -20.39 7.71
N HIS A 126 -3.45 -20.99 8.84
CA HIS A 126 -4.85 -21.31 9.12
C HIS A 126 -5.56 -20.05 9.65
N ARG A 127 -6.71 -19.70 9.07
CA ARG A 127 -7.42 -18.45 9.37
C ARG A 127 -8.30 -18.62 10.61
N LEU A 128 -7.64 -18.85 11.75
CA LEU A 128 -8.25 -18.97 13.06
C LEU A 128 -7.87 -17.75 13.89
N LEU A 129 -8.80 -17.25 14.71
CA LEU A 129 -8.49 -16.17 15.64
C LEU A 129 -7.49 -16.68 16.68
N ASP A 130 -6.38 -15.96 16.83
CA ASP A 130 -5.36 -16.26 17.82
C ASP A 130 -5.67 -15.52 19.14
N PHE A 131 -6.26 -16.25 20.08
CA PHE A 131 -6.62 -15.71 21.39
C PHE A 131 -5.40 -15.41 22.27
N THR A 132 -4.21 -15.89 21.91
CA THR A 132 -2.99 -15.56 22.68
C THR A 132 -2.63 -14.08 22.61
N LEU A 133 -3.02 -13.40 21.52
CA LEU A 133 -2.82 -11.96 21.31
C LEU A 133 -3.69 -11.06 22.22
N LEU A 134 -4.59 -11.63 23.05
CA LEU A 134 -5.30 -10.89 24.09
C LEU A 134 -4.42 -10.62 25.33
N ALA A 135 -3.29 -11.31 25.46
CA ALA A 135 -2.30 -11.10 26.50
C ALA A 135 -0.99 -10.57 25.90
N GLU A 136 -0.20 -9.87 26.70
CA GLU A 136 1.16 -9.49 26.30
C GLU A 136 2.04 -10.75 26.18
N GLY A 137 2.87 -10.81 25.14
CA GLY A 137 3.74 -11.93 24.86
C GLY A 137 4.93 -11.55 23.99
N GLU A 138 5.98 -12.38 24.06
CA GLU A 138 7.14 -12.23 23.18
C GLU A 138 6.95 -13.06 21.91
N HIS A 139 7.30 -12.47 20.78
CA HIS A 139 7.27 -13.12 19.47
C HIS A 139 8.70 -13.13 18.90
N PRO A 140 9.57 -14.07 19.35
CA PRO A 140 10.92 -14.16 18.82
C PRO A 140 10.85 -14.49 17.33
N GLY A 141 11.65 -13.78 16.54
CA GLY A 141 11.85 -14.10 15.13
C GLY A 141 12.54 -15.46 14.95
N PRO A 142 12.61 -15.96 13.70
CA PRO A 142 13.37 -17.18 13.41
C PRO A 142 14.86 -16.98 13.71
N ASP A 143 15.58 -18.08 13.95
CA ASP A 143 17.05 -18.06 14.04
C ASP A 143 17.65 -17.53 12.72
N VAL A 144 18.47 -16.50 12.83
CA VAL A 144 19.10 -15.84 11.67
C VAL A 144 20.58 -16.19 11.60
N ASN A 145 21.05 -16.61 10.42
CA ASN A 145 22.48 -16.70 10.14
C ASN A 145 22.99 -15.33 9.66
N PRO A 146 23.81 -14.61 10.44
CA PRO A 146 24.31 -13.28 10.07
C PRO A 146 25.29 -13.30 8.88
N HIS A 147 25.81 -14.48 8.52
CA HIS A 147 26.71 -14.67 7.38
C HIS A 147 25.99 -15.20 6.15
N ALA A 148 24.66 -15.34 6.18
CA ALA A 148 23.91 -15.74 5.01
C ALA A 148 24.00 -14.66 3.92
N THR A 149 24.43 -15.07 2.73
CA THR A 149 24.46 -14.20 1.54
C THR A 149 23.39 -14.62 0.56
N LEU A 150 22.71 -13.65 -0.02
CA LEU A 150 21.75 -13.91 -1.09
C LEU A 150 22.48 -14.19 -2.39
N GLU A 151 22.18 -15.32 -3.03
CA GLU A 151 22.62 -15.57 -4.41
C GLU A 151 21.97 -14.56 -5.38
N PRO A 152 22.55 -14.36 -6.58
CA PRO A 152 21.94 -13.50 -7.59
C PRO A 152 20.49 -13.91 -7.90
N CYS A 153 19.57 -12.96 -7.75
CA CYS A 153 18.13 -13.14 -7.97
C CYS A 153 17.67 -12.43 -9.26
N PRO A 154 17.97 -12.96 -10.47
CA PRO A 154 17.52 -12.34 -11.71
C PRO A 154 16.00 -12.29 -11.79
N ARG A 155 15.49 -11.27 -12.48
CA ARG A 155 14.07 -11.12 -12.78
C ARG A 155 13.61 -12.25 -13.70
N VAL A 156 12.52 -12.94 -13.36
CA VAL A 156 11.97 -14.06 -14.13
C VAL A 156 11.62 -13.65 -15.56
N LEU A 157 11.04 -12.46 -15.73
CA LEU A 157 10.76 -11.89 -17.06
C LEU A 157 12.02 -11.72 -17.90
N GLY A 158 13.16 -11.43 -17.28
CA GLY A 158 14.46 -11.35 -17.96
C GLY A 158 14.99 -12.72 -18.41
N LEU A 159 14.68 -13.79 -17.67
CA LEU A 159 14.99 -15.16 -18.09
C LEU A 159 14.15 -15.55 -19.31
N LEU A 160 12.82 -15.33 -19.24
CA LEU A 160 11.90 -15.58 -20.36
C LEU A 160 12.27 -14.76 -21.61
N ALA A 161 12.73 -13.51 -21.44
CA ALA A 161 13.16 -12.68 -22.56
C ALA A 161 14.43 -13.21 -23.25
N LYS A 162 15.40 -13.75 -22.49
CA LYS A 162 16.60 -14.38 -23.05
C LYS A 162 16.27 -15.62 -23.90
N GLU A 163 15.19 -16.32 -23.56
CA GLU A 163 14.70 -17.48 -24.32
C GLU A 163 13.76 -17.09 -25.48
N GLY A 164 13.51 -15.79 -25.70
CA GLY A 164 12.61 -15.31 -26.75
C GLY A 164 11.12 -15.52 -26.46
N LEU A 165 10.77 -15.88 -25.21
CA LEU A 165 9.39 -16.13 -24.78
C LEU A 165 8.66 -14.83 -24.36
N MET A 166 9.41 -13.77 -24.05
CA MET A 166 8.86 -12.47 -23.66
C MET A 166 9.64 -11.33 -24.33
N LYS A 167 8.94 -10.24 -24.64
CA LYS A 167 9.60 -9.01 -25.09
C LYS A 167 10.11 -8.22 -23.87
N PRO A 168 11.36 -7.73 -23.89
CA PRO A 168 11.82 -6.82 -22.86
C PRO A 168 11.08 -5.47 -22.96
N GLU A 169 10.79 -4.88 -21.81
CA GLU A 169 10.39 -3.47 -21.72
C GLU A 169 11.64 -2.61 -21.90
N VAL A 170 11.55 -1.61 -22.78
CA VAL A 170 12.67 -0.72 -23.12
C VAL A 170 12.26 0.69 -22.76
N ASP A 171 13.18 1.42 -22.14
CA ASP A 171 13.04 2.85 -21.92
C ASP A 171 13.33 3.59 -23.23
N ASP A 172 12.33 4.30 -23.75
CA ASP A 172 12.42 5.13 -24.94
C ASP A 172 12.84 6.58 -24.62
N GLY A 173 13.05 6.89 -23.33
CA GLY A 173 13.42 8.22 -22.86
C GLY A 173 12.27 9.23 -22.96
N GLU A 174 11.04 8.79 -23.21
CA GLU A 174 9.89 9.68 -23.29
C GLU A 174 9.58 10.32 -21.94
N ARG A 175 9.07 11.56 -22.01
CA ARG A 175 8.65 12.28 -20.80
C ARG A 175 7.41 11.60 -20.21
N VAL A 176 7.50 11.24 -18.94
CA VAL A 176 6.37 10.69 -18.16
C VAL A 176 5.38 11.81 -17.81
N ALA A 177 4.14 11.71 -18.29
CA ALA A 177 3.05 12.62 -17.92
C ALA A 177 2.72 12.52 -16.41
N ASP A 178 2.17 13.56 -15.79
CA ASP A 178 1.89 13.60 -14.34
C ASP A 178 0.42 13.94 -14.05
N ILE A 179 -0.35 12.92 -13.66
CA ILE A 179 -1.80 13.05 -13.41
C ILE A 179 -2.13 13.91 -12.17
N THR A 180 -1.13 14.33 -11.40
CA THR A 180 -1.29 15.24 -10.27
C THR A 180 -1.12 16.71 -10.66
N ARG A 181 -0.72 16.97 -11.91
CA ARG A 181 -0.58 18.31 -12.49
C ARG A 181 -1.52 18.54 -13.66
N GLU A 182 -1.70 17.52 -14.48
CA GLU A 182 -2.52 17.55 -15.67
C GLU A 182 -3.72 16.60 -15.49
N PRO A 183 -4.96 17.04 -15.78
CA PRO A 183 -6.13 16.18 -15.67
C PRO A 183 -6.01 14.98 -16.64
N LEU A 184 -6.58 13.85 -16.23
CA LEU A 184 -6.55 12.62 -17.03
C LEU A 184 -7.57 12.69 -18.17
N GLU A 185 -7.09 12.64 -19.41
CA GLU A 185 -7.92 12.57 -20.62
C GLU A 185 -7.85 11.17 -21.26
N TYR A 186 -8.92 10.78 -21.97
CA TYR A 186 -9.03 9.47 -22.60
C TYR A 186 -9.03 9.58 -24.13
N PRO A 187 -8.30 8.70 -24.85
CA PRO A 187 -7.46 7.61 -24.33
C PRO A 187 -6.19 8.11 -23.65
N SER A 188 -5.81 7.48 -22.53
CA SER A 188 -4.62 7.84 -21.74
C SER A 188 -3.41 6.97 -22.07
N SER A 189 -2.20 7.47 -21.80
CA SER A 189 -0.96 6.71 -21.97
C SER A 189 -0.80 5.62 -20.89
N ARG A 190 0.08 4.63 -21.13
CA ARG A 190 0.38 3.58 -20.13
C ARG A 190 0.88 4.17 -18.83
N ALA A 191 1.76 5.18 -18.90
CA ALA A 191 2.30 5.87 -17.73
C ALA A 191 1.19 6.50 -16.87
N GLN A 192 0.24 7.20 -17.50
CA GLN A 192 -0.90 7.80 -16.78
C GLN A 192 -1.79 6.73 -16.14
N ARG A 193 -2.06 5.63 -16.85
CA ARG A 193 -2.85 4.50 -16.30
C ARG A 193 -2.15 3.86 -15.10
N LEU A 194 -0.83 3.63 -15.14
CA LEU A 194 -0.08 3.07 -14.02
C LEU A 194 -0.09 4.02 -12.81
N GLN A 195 0.03 5.33 -13.02
CA GLN A 195 -0.13 6.31 -11.94
C GLN A 195 -1.53 6.28 -11.33
N ALA A 196 -2.57 6.18 -12.15
CA ALA A 196 -3.95 6.10 -11.67
C ALA A 196 -4.19 4.80 -10.88
N LEU A 197 -3.70 3.66 -11.38
CA LEU A 197 -3.82 2.35 -10.72
C LEU A 197 -3.10 2.32 -9.37
N ALA A 198 -1.89 2.90 -9.27
CA ALA A 198 -1.14 2.97 -8.01
C ALA A 198 -1.87 3.78 -6.91
N ARG A 199 -2.86 4.59 -7.30
CA ARG A 199 -3.62 5.49 -6.42
C ARG A 199 -5.09 5.07 -6.26
N GLY A 200 -5.48 3.97 -6.92
CA GLY A 200 -6.84 3.48 -6.95
C GLY A 200 -7.18 2.68 -5.69
N ASP A 201 -8.47 2.61 -5.38
CA ASP A 201 -8.96 1.81 -4.26
C ASP A 201 -8.64 0.33 -4.47
N GLU A 202 -7.99 -0.28 -3.47
CA GLU A 202 -7.57 -1.67 -3.50
C GLU A 202 -8.76 -2.62 -3.76
N GLY A 203 -9.89 -2.42 -3.07
CA GLY A 203 -11.07 -3.29 -3.19
C GLY A 203 -11.71 -3.24 -4.58
N PHE A 204 -11.83 -2.04 -5.15
CA PHE A 204 -12.34 -1.82 -6.49
C PHE A 204 -11.44 -2.47 -7.56
N LEU A 205 -10.12 -2.26 -7.47
CA LEU A 205 -9.18 -2.85 -8.43
C LEU A 205 -9.10 -4.37 -8.30
N LEU A 206 -9.19 -4.91 -7.09
CA LEU A 206 -9.29 -6.36 -6.86
C LEU A 206 -10.55 -6.94 -7.51
N ALA A 207 -11.71 -6.28 -7.35
CA ALA A 207 -12.95 -6.73 -7.98
C ALA A 207 -12.85 -6.74 -9.52
N LEU A 208 -12.25 -5.70 -10.12
CA LEU A 208 -11.99 -5.66 -11.55
C LEU A 208 -11.04 -6.77 -11.98
N GLY A 209 -9.91 -6.93 -11.29
CA GLY A 209 -8.95 -8.01 -11.55
C GLY A 209 -9.60 -9.39 -11.48
N TYR A 210 -10.41 -9.65 -10.45
CA TYR A 210 -11.16 -10.88 -10.28
C TYR A 210 -12.16 -11.13 -11.41
N SER A 211 -12.84 -10.09 -11.90
CA SER A 211 -13.76 -10.22 -13.04
C SER A 211 -13.06 -10.74 -14.31
N THR A 212 -11.83 -10.29 -14.57
CA THR A 212 -11.04 -10.76 -15.72
C THR A 212 -10.65 -12.23 -15.59
N GLN A 213 -10.35 -12.69 -14.36
CA GLN A 213 -10.08 -14.09 -14.06
C GLN A 213 -11.32 -14.96 -14.26
N ARG A 214 -12.53 -14.38 -14.07
CA ARG A 214 -13.83 -15.04 -14.30
C ARG A 214 -14.32 -14.96 -15.75
N GLY A 215 -13.57 -14.34 -16.65
CA GLY A 215 -13.84 -14.36 -18.09
C GLY A 215 -14.23 -13.02 -18.72
N TYR A 216 -14.46 -11.96 -17.93
CA TYR A 216 -14.79 -10.64 -18.45
C TYR A 216 -13.51 -9.91 -18.90
N GLY A 217 -13.14 -10.05 -20.19
CA GLY A 217 -11.88 -9.49 -20.70
C GLY A 217 -10.66 -10.33 -20.29
N ARG A 218 -10.78 -11.66 -20.39
CA ARG A 218 -9.76 -12.64 -19.98
C ARG A 218 -8.38 -12.36 -20.59
N ASN A 219 -7.34 -12.44 -19.76
CA ASN A 219 -5.94 -12.20 -20.13
C ASN A 219 -4.95 -13.30 -19.68
N HIS A 220 -5.44 -14.42 -19.14
CA HIS A 220 -4.65 -15.59 -18.72
C HIS A 220 -3.46 -15.26 -17.80
N PRO A 221 -3.69 -14.70 -16.60
CA PRO A 221 -2.62 -14.15 -15.77
C PRO A 221 -1.82 -15.24 -15.04
N PHE A 222 -0.51 -15.02 -14.92
CA PHE A 222 0.40 -15.76 -14.04
C PHE A 222 1.26 -14.79 -13.25
N ALA A 223 1.58 -15.13 -12.00
CA ALA A 223 2.52 -14.37 -11.18
C ALA A 223 3.97 -14.67 -11.60
N GLY A 224 4.50 -13.91 -12.54
CA GLY A 224 5.88 -14.08 -13.03
C GLY A 224 6.95 -13.74 -11.98
N GLY A 225 6.70 -12.73 -11.15
CA GLY A 225 7.56 -12.34 -10.03
C GLY A 225 6.79 -11.40 -9.10
N ILE A 226 6.90 -11.62 -7.78
CA ILE A 226 6.39 -10.77 -6.69
C ILE A 226 7.53 -10.52 -5.73
#